data_AF-A0A1B6GJ16-F1
#
_entry.id   AF-A0A1B6GJ16-F1
#
_cell.length_a   1.000
_cell.length_b   1.000
_cell.length_c   1.000
_cell.angle_alpha   90.00
_cell.angle_beta   90.00
_cell.angle_gamma   90.00
#
_symmetry.space_group_name_H-M   'P 1'
#
loop_
_entity.id
_entity.type
_entity.pdbx_description
1 polymer ?
#
loop_
_entity_poly.entity_id
_entity_poly.type
_entity_poly.pdbx_seq_one_letter_code
_entity_poly.pdbx_strand_id
1 'polypeptide(L)'
;TNILYGSSDLVNIDHSLSDHNALILTLPKIIPSHQNSDNKLYYRRGFSDKKMYCFLNLLHGKLVDFSLEADVNDSYNTFLSLFPNSMDELYPLKLSKTNKNKKLRWITPEIKDLAEKKRELHSLAKNSNNESIINQARAFKK
;
A
#
# COMPACT_ATOMS: atom_id res chain seq x y z
N THR A 1 -6.96 -13.59 17.31
CA THR A 1 -6.82 -12.20 17.80
C THR A 1 -8.22 -11.61 17.83
N ASN A 2 -8.80 -11.39 19.01
CA ASN A 2 -10.13 -10.80 19.12
C ASN A 2 -10.02 -9.31 18.80
N ILE A 3 -10.56 -8.90 17.65
CA ILE A 3 -10.71 -7.49 17.30
C ILE A 3 -12.03 -7.06 17.94
N LEU A 4 -11.95 -6.30 19.03
CA LEU A 4 -13.12 -5.60 19.56
C LEU A 4 -13.45 -4.49 18.56
N TYR A 5 -14.56 -4.64 17.84
CA TYR A 5 -15.12 -3.54 17.05
C TYR A 5 -15.79 -2.57 18.02
N GLY A 6 -15.18 -1.40 18.22
CA GLY A 6 -15.86 -0.28 18.89
C GLY A 6 -16.94 0.27 17.96
N SER A 7 -18.14 0.53 18.50
CA SER A 7 -19.22 1.20 17.76
C SER A 7 -18.70 2.47 17.10
N SER A 8 -18.93 2.58 15.79
CA SER A 8 -18.62 3.79 15.04
C SER A 8 -19.86 4.68 15.09
N ASP A 9 -19.84 5.70 15.93
CA ASP A 9 -20.93 6.67 16.01
C ASP A 9 -20.79 7.65 14.85
N LEU A 10 -21.75 7.59 13.91
CA LEU A 10 -21.90 8.54 12.82
C LEU A 10 -22.73 9.71 13.32
N VAL A 11 -22.09 10.85 13.55
CA VAL A 11 -22.80 12.09 13.90
C VAL A 11 -22.84 12.97 12.66
N ASN A 12 -24.05 13.21 12.16
CA ASN A 12 -24.29 14.21 11.12
C ASN A 12 -24.38 15.57 11.81
N ILE A 13 -23.39 16.44 11.58
CA ILE A 13 -23.42 17.81 12.09
C ILE A 13 -23.90 18.70 10.95
N ASP A 14 -25.10 19.25 11.14
CA ASP A 14 -25.63 20.26 10.23
C ASP A 14 -24.79 21.54 10.37
N HIS A 15 -24.04 21.86 9.32
CA HIS A 15 -23.26 23.08 9.24
C HIS A 15 -24.03 24.08 8.41
N SER A 16 -24.64 25.08 9.06
CA SER A 16 -25.32 26.22 8.43
C SER A 16 -24.43 27.10 7.52
N LEU A 17 -23.22 26.65 7.22
CA LEU A 17 -22.21 27.31 6.39
C LEU A 17 -21.95 26.58 5.06
N SER A 18 -22.53 25.39 4.83
CA SER A 18 -22.39 24.63 3.58
C SER A 18 -23.71 23.91 3.24
N ASP A 19 -24.01 23.78 1.96
CA ASP A 19 -25.11 22.99 1.41
C ASP A 19 -24.86 21.47 1.45
N HIS A 20 -23.69 21.05 1.94
CA HIS A 20 -23.32 19.65 2.11
C HIS A 20 -23.05 19.32 3.59
N ASN A 21 -23.58 18.18 4.02
CA ASN A 21 -23.36 17.65 5.37
C ASN A 21 -21.93 17.14 5.55
N ALA A 22 -21.29 17.50 6.67
CA ALA A 22 -19.99 16.96 7.02
C ALA A 22 -20.14 15.59 7.70
N LEU A 23 -19.38 14.61 7.21
CA LEU A 23 -19.26 13.31 7.86
C LEU A 23 -18.03 13.31 8.77
N ILE A 24 -18.26 13.21 10.08
CA ILE A 24 -17.18 13.07 11.06
C ILE A 24 -17.01 11.60 11.42
N LEU A 25 -15.82 11.06 11.11
CA LEU A 25 -15.46 9.69 11.44
C LEU A 25 -14.48 9.66 12.60
N THR A 26 -14.91 9.16 13.75
CA THR A 26 -14.02 8.92 14.89
C THR A 26 -13.48 7.50 14.83
N LEU A 27 -12.22 7.37 14.41
CA LEU A 27 -11.55 6.07 14.36
C LEU A 27 -10.86 5.78 15.72
N PRO A 28 -10.98 4.56 16.25
CA PRO A 28 -10.27 4.19 17.47
C PRO A 28 -8.76 4.32 17.23
N LYS A 29 -8.05 4.90 18.21
CA LYS A 29 -6.58 4.92 18.19
C LYS A 29 -6.08 3.48 18.20
N ILE A 30 -5.49 3.06 17.08
CA ILE A 30 -4.73 1.82 17.03
C ILE A 30 -3.52 2.03 17.93
N ILE A 31 -3.61 1.57 19.18
CA ILE A 31 -2.46 1.55 20.08
C ILE A 31 -1.49 0.54 19.47
N PRO A 32 -0.30 0.96 19.01
CA PRO A 32 0.67 0.00 18.51
C PRO A 32 1.07 -0.86 19.72
N SER A 33 0.63 -2.13 19.73
CA SER A 33 1.17 -3.07 20.70
C SER A 33 2.67 -3.10 20.47
N HIS A 34 3.46 -2.83 21.52
CA HIS A 34 4.90 -3.04 21.52
C HIS A 34 5.19 -4.54 21.31
N GLN A 35 5.05 -5.01 20.07
CA GLN A 35 5.57 -6.29 19.64
C GLN A 35 6.73 -5.98 18.71
N ASN A 36 7.92 -6.34 19.19
CA ASN A 36 9.17 -6.46 18.44
C ASN A 36 9.05 -7.52 17.33
N SER A 37 8.04 -7.41 16.47
CA SER A 37 7.95 -8.24 15.29
C SER A 37 8.50 -7.43 14.13
N ASP A 38 9.71 -7.80 13.70
CA ASP A 38 10.45 -7.20 12.60
C ASP A 38 9.71 -7.20 11.25
N ASN A 39 8.49 -7.73 11.18
CA ASN A 39 7.73 -7.83 9.96
C ASN A 39 6.50 -6.91 10.04
N LYS A 40 6.57 -5.77 9.35
CA LYS A 40 5.40 -4.91 9.16
C LYS A 40 4.33 -5.71 8.42
N LEU A 41 3.15 -5.77 9.03
CA LEU A 41 1.95 -6.31 8.40
C LEU A 41 1.36 -5.24 7.49
N TYR A 42 0.96 -5.64 6.28
CA TYR A 42 0.29 -4.75 5.35
C TYR A 42 -0.69 -5.55 4.49
N TYR A 43 -1.78 -4.91 4.11
CA TYR A 43 -2.75 -5.50 3.20
C TYR A 43 -2.26 -5.35 1.75
N ARG A 44 -2.37 -6.42 0.97
CA ARG A 44 -2.08 -6.38 -0.46
C ARG A 44 -2.95 -7.35 -1.25
N ARG A 45 -3.16 -7.04 -2.52
CA ARG A 45 -3.73 -7.96 -3.50
C ARG A 45 -2.61 -8.61 -4.30
N GLY A 46 -2.76 -9.89 -4.62
CA GLY A 46 -1.77 -10.66 -5.37
C GLY A 46 -2.18 -10.77 -6.83
N PHE A 47 -1.49 -10.03 -7.71
CA PHE A 47 -1.71 -10.06 -9.16
C PHE A 47 -0.83 -11.12 -9.82
N SER A 48 -1.39 -11.81 -10.81
CA SER A 48 -0.68 -12.73 -11.69
C SER A 48 -1.42 -12.86 -13.01
N ASP A 49 -0.71 -13.23 -14.07
CA ASP A 49 -1.28 -13.32 -15.42
C ASP A 49 -2.43 -14.33 -15.49
N LYS A 50 -2.29 -15.48 -14.80
CA LYS A 50 -3.36 -16.47 -14.68
C LYS A 50 -4.63 -15.88 -14.06
N LYS A 51 -4.49 -15.09 -12.99
CA LYS A 51 -5.64 -14.44 -12.33
C LYS A 51 -6.24 -13.34 -13.19
N MET A 52 -5.41 -12.62 -13.94
CA MET A 52 -5.86 -11.61 -14.90
C MET A 52 -6.71 -12.25 -15.98
N TYR A 53 -6.25 -13.37 -16.55
CA TYR A 53 -7.01 -14.13 -17.52
C TYR A 53 -8.36 -14.59 -16.96
N CYS A 54 -8.39 -15.18 -15.75
CA CYS A 54 -9.64 -15.56 -15.10
C CYS A 54 -10.56 -14.36 -14.83
N PHE A 55 -9.99 -13.21 -14.47
CA PHE A 55 -10.74 -11.99 -14.18
C PHE A 55 -11.42 -11.42 -15.43
N LEU A 56 -10.69 -11.36 -16.54
CA LEU A 56 -11.25 -10.94 -17.82
C LEU A 56 -12.36 -11.88 -18.29
N ASN A 57 -12.18 -13.19 -18.16
CA ASN A 57 -13.22 -14.16 -18.50
C ASN A 57 -14.48 -14.01 -17.62
N LEU A 58 -14.29 -13.80 -16.32
CA LEU A 58 -15.38 -13.58 -15.37
C LEU A 58 -16.17 -12.30 -15.70
N LEU A 59 -15.45 -11.20 -15.98
CA LEU A 59 -16.08 -9.95 -16.40
C LEU A 59 -16.80 -10.11 -17.73
N HIS A 60 -16.21 -10.77 -18.72
CA HIS A 60 -16.83 -10.98 -20.01
C HIS A 60 -18.16 -11.75 -19.89
N GLY A 61 -18.19 -12.81 -19.06
CA GLY A 61 -19.43 -13.53 -18.79
C GLY A 61 -20.50 -12.69 -18.11
N LYS A 62 -20.11 -11.82 -17.18
CA LYS A 62 -21.03 -10.92 -16.44
C LYS A 62 -21.47 -9.70 -17.25
N LEU A 63 -20.72 -9.32 -18.29
CA LEU A 63 -21.04 -8.20 -19.17
C LEU A 63 -22.11 -8.54 -20.20
N VAL A 64 -22.43 -9.82 -20.40
CA VAL A 64 -23.53 -10.25 -21.28
C VAL A 64 -24.87 -9.72 -20.80
N ASP A 65 -25.04 -9.53 -19.49
CA ASP A 65 -26.25 -8.98 -18.88
C ASP A 65 -26.29 -7.44 -18.92
N PHE A 66 -25.26 -6.79 -19.48
CA PHE A 66 -25.18 -5.33 -19.58
C PHE A 66 -25.96 -4.84 -20.81
N SER A 67 -27.12 -4.25 -20.59
CA SER A 67 -27.94 -3.69 -21.67
C SER A 67 -27.41 -2.33 -22.11
N LEU A 68 -27.16 -2.16 -23.41
CA LEU A 68 -26.83 -0.88 -24.04
C LEU A 68 -28.00 0.12 -24.02
N GLU A 69 -29.22 -0.37 -23.79
CA GLU A 69 -30.46 0.42 -23.75
C GLU A 69 -30.84 0.80 -22.31
N ALA A 70 -30.07 0.38 -21.31
CA ALA A 70 -30.35 0.68 -19.90
C ALA A 70 -30.10 2.16 -19.58
N ASP A 71 -30.80 2.66 -18.56
CA ASP A 71 -30.51 3.98 -18.00
C ASP A 71 -29.06 4.06 -17.53
N VAL A 72 -28.48 5.26 -17.62
CA VAL A 72 -27.09 5.50 -17.24
C VAL A 72 -26.86 5.16 -15.76
N ASN A 73 -27.83 5.43 -14.88
CA ASN A 73 -27.70 5.12 -13.46
C ASN A 73 -27.73 3.60 -13.22
N ASP A 74 -28.59 2.88 -13.92
CA ASP A 74 -28.68 1.42 -13.81
C ASP A 74 -27.39 0.75 -14.29
N SER A 75 -26.84 1.24 -15.40
CA SER A 75 -25.54 0.80 -15.93
C SER A 75 -24.41 1.07 -14.93
N TYR A 76 -24.38 2.26 -14.34
CA TYR A 76 -23.40 2.64 -13.32
C TYR A 76 -23.50 1.77 -12.07
N ASN A 77 -24.71 1.56 -11.54
CA ASN A 77 -24.95 0.72 -10.37
C ASN A 77 -24.57 -0.74 -10.64
N THR A 78 -24.89 -1.23 -11.84
CA THR A 78 -24.51 -2.58 -12.28
C THR A 78 -23.00 -2.73 -12.30
N PHE A 79 -22.26 -1.76 -12.87
CA PHE A 79 -20.81 -1.76 -12.83
C PHE A 79 -20.25 -1.76 -11.40
N LEU A 80 -20.77 -0.87 -10.53
CA LEU A 80 -20.37 -0.77 -9.13
C LEU A 80 -20.63 -2.05 -8.33
N SER A 81 -21.62 -2.84 -8.73
CA SER A 81 -21.85 -4.15 -8.11
C SER A 81 -20.92 -5.23 -8.68
N LEU A 82 -20.75 -5.30 -10.00
CA LEU A 82 -20.05 -6.39 -10.67
C LEU A 82 -18.53 -6.31 -10.51
N PHE A 83 -17.96 -5.11 -10.67
CA PHE A 83 -16.51 -4.95 -10.72
C PHE A 83 -15.85 -5.19 -9.35
N PRO A 84 -16.27 -4.56 -8.24
CA PRO A 84 -15.68 -4.79 -6.93
C PRO A 84 -15.84 -6.24 -6.47
N ASN A 85 -17.01 -6.84 -6.69
CA ASN A 85 -17.25 -8.24 -6.35
C ASN A 85 -16.31 -9.18 -7.12
N SER A 86 -16.15 -8.97 -8.43
CA SER A 86 -15.24 -9.76 -9.26
C SER A 86 -13.77 -9.54 -8.87
N MET A 87 -13.41 -8.32 -8.45
CA MET A 87 -12.09 -7.99 -7.93
C MET A 87 -11.81 -8.65 -6.59
N ASP A 88 -12.77 -8.67 -5.67
CA ASP A 88 -12.62 -9.32 -4.36
C ASP A 88 -12.57 -10.84 -4.47
N GLU A 89 -13.32 -11.41 -5.40
CA GLU A 89 -13.33 -12.85 -5.69
C GLU A 89 -11.95 -13.35 -6.17
N LEU A 90 -11.35 -12.68 -7.16
CA LEU A 90 -10.11 -13.14 -7.79
C LEU A 90 -8.84 -12.55 -7.18
N TYR A 91 -8.94 -11.34 -6.62
CA TYR A 91 -7.85 -10.61 -5.98
C TYR A 91 -8.14 -10.29 -4.53
N PRO A 92 -8.53 -11.24 -3.68
CA PRO A 92 -8.90 -10.93 -2.30
C PRO A 92 -7.77 -10.20 -1.58
N LEU A 93 -8.15 -9.20 -0.78
CA LEU A 93 -7.22 -8.45 0.03
C LEU A 93 -6.65 -9.37 1.12
N LYS A 94 -5.35 -9.65 1.06
CA LYS A 94 -4.69 -10.54 2.02
C LYS A 94 -3.74 -9.76 2.90
N LEU A 95 -3.72 -10.11 4.19
CA LEU A 95 -2.71 -9.64 5.10
C LEU A 95 -1.38 -10.31 4.75
N SER A 96 -0.37 -9.50 4.43
CA SER A 96 0.97 -9.95 4.08
C SER A 96 1.99 -9.44 5.08
N LYS A 97 3.06 -10.22 5.26
CA LYS A 97 4.25 -9.83 6.04
C LYS A 97 5.33 -9.32 5.09
N THR A 98 5.97 -8.21 5.42
CA THR A 98 7.22 -7.82 4.73
C THR A 98 8.31 -8.81 5.11
N ASN A 99 8.92 -9.50 4.15
CA ASN A 99 10.08 -10.33 4.44
C ASN A 99 11.35 -9.47 4.28
N LYS A 100 11.92 -8.99 5.40
CA LYS A 100 13.15 -8.18 5.42
C LYS A 100 14.34 -8.91 4.77
N ASN A 101 14.32 -10.23 4.74
CA ASN A 101 15.43 -11.05 4.23
C ASN A 101 15.35 -11.32 2.72
N LYS A 102 14.30 -10.84 2.02
CA LYS A 102 14.24 -10.97 0.57
C LYS A 102 15.22 -9.98 -0.05
N LYS A 103 16.39 -10.48 -0.48
CA LYS A 103 17.35 -9.69 -1.27
C LYS A 103 16.60 -9.01 -2.41
N LEU A 104 16.68 -7.68 -2.44
CA LEU A 104 16.13 -6.88 -3.53
C LEU A 104 16.88 -7.26 -4.81
N ARG A 105 16.20 -7.91 -5.76
CA ARG A 105 16.83 -8.43 -6.99
C ARG A 105 17.53 -7.35 -7.82
N TRP A 106 17.16 -6.09 -7.65
CA TRP A 106 17.77 -4.95 -8.34
C TRP A 106 19.04 -4.43 -7.65
N ILE A 107 19.33 -4.84 -6.41
CA ILE A 107 20.57 -4.49 -5.73
C ILE A 107 21.65 -5.45 -6.19
N THR A 108 22.52 -4.99 -7.08
CA THR A 108 23.70 -5.74 -7.52
C THR A 108 24.78 -5.71 -6.43
N PRO A 109 25.76 -6.65 -6.46
CA PRO A 109 26.90 -6.63 -5.55
C PRO A 109 27.63 -5.28 -5.56
N GLU A 110 27.80 -4.66 -6.73
CA GLU A 110 28.49 -3.38 -6.89
C GLU A 110 27.77 -2.24 -6.17
N ILE A 111 26.43 -2.21 -6.23
CA ILE A 111 25.62 -1.23 -5.48
C ILE A 111 25.77 -1.44 -3.98
N LYS A 112 25.84 -2.69 -3.53
CA LYS A 112 26.02 -3.04 -2.11
C LYS A 112 27.40 -2.57 -1.62
N ASP A 113 28.45 -2.85 -2.38
CA ASP A 113 29.83 -2.49 -2.04
C ASP A 113 30.01 -0.96 -2.03
N LEU A 114 29.44 -0.26 -3.01
CA LEU A 114 29.42 1.21 -3.03
C LEU A 114 28.70 1.80 -1.81
N ALA A 115 27.57 1.21 -1.41
CA ALA A 115 26.80 1.66 -0.25
C ALA A 115 27.51 1.37 1.09
N GLU A 116 28.30 0.30 1.18
CA GLU A 116 29.15 -0.01 2.34
C GLU A 116 30.34 0.96 2.40
N LYS A 117 31.08 1.11 1.31
CA LYS A 117 32.21 2.04 1.20
C LYS A 117 31.81 3.49 1.51
N LYS A 118 30.63 3.94 1.05
CA LYS A 118 30.09 5.26 1.39
C LYS A 118 29.85 5.42 2.89
N ARG A 119 29.33 4.38 3.57
CA ARG A 119 29.08 4.40 5.01
C ARG A 119 30.39 4.41 5.81
N GLU A 120 31.36 3.60 5.41
CA GLU A 120 32.68 3.57 6.02
C GLU A 120 33.38 4.92 5.92
N LEU A 121 33.44 5.50 4.71
CA LEU A 121 34.02 6.82 4.48
C LEU A 121 33.31 7.91 5.29
N HIS A 122 31.98 7.87 5.38
CA HIS A 122 31.23 8.81 6.20
C HIS A 122 31.56 8.67 7.70
N SER A 123 31.69 7.44 8.19
CA SER A 123 32.07 7.17 9.58
C SER A 123 33.51 7.63 9.86
N LEU A 124 34.45 7.33 8.96
CA LEU A 124 35.85 7.75 9.07
C LEU A 124 35.99 9.26 9.03
N ALA A 125 35.30 9.95 8.12
CA ALA A 125 35.32 11.41 8.03
C ALA A 125 34.75 12.10 9.28
N LYS A 126 33.84 11.44 10.02
CA LYS A 126 33.29 11.99 11.27
C LYS A 126 34.28 11.91 12.44
N ASN A 127 35.19 10.94 12.40
CA ASN A 127 36.10 10.62 13.50
C ASN A 127 37.57 10.97 13.18
N SER A 128 37.85 11.55 12.01
CA SER A 128 39.21 11.83 11.53
C SER A 128 39.36 13.31 11.18
N ASN A 129 40.52 13.89 11.51
CA ASN A 129 40.93 15.23 11.05
C ASN A 129 41.69 15.18 9.71
N ASN A 130 41.74 14.03 9.05
CA ASN A 130 42.41 13.88 7.76
C ASN A 130 41.55 14.46 6.63
N GLU A 131 41.98 15.60 6.06
CA GLU A 131 41.27 16.28 4.97
C GLU A 131 41.05 15.40 3.74
N SER A 132 41.95 14.47 3.43
CA SER A 132 41.80 13.57 2.28
C SER A 132 40.55 12.69 2.42
N ILE A 133 40.32 12.13 3.61
CA ILE A 133 39.17 11.28 3.91
C ILE A 133 37.87 12.10 3.89
N ILE A 134 37.91 13.33 4.43
CA ILE A 134 36.77 14.24 4.44
C ILE A 134 36.37 14.63 3.00
N ASN A 135 37.35 14.94 2.15
CA ASN A 135 37.12 15.30 0.75
C ASN A 135 36.59 14.11 -0.07
N GLN A 136 37.10 12.90 0.15
CA GLN A 136 36.56 11.69 -0.46
C GLN A 136 35.10 11.43 -0.04
N ALA A 137 34.77 11.57 1.24
CA ALA A 137 33.39 11.41 1.71
C ALA A 137 32.43 12.47 1.15
N ARG A 138 32.89 13.70 0.91
CA ARG A 138 32.12 14.77 0.25
C ARG A 138 31.88 14.47 -1.23
N ALA A 139 32.86 13.90 -1.94
CA ALA A 139 32.70 13.54 -3.34
C ALA A 139 31.58 12.51 -3.57
N PHE A 140 31.37 11.57 -2.64
CA PHE A 140 30.27 10.59 -2.66
C PHE A 140 28.86 11.16 -2.38
N LYS A 141 28.74 12.47 -2.10
CA LYS A 141 27.46 13.16 -1.88
C LYS A 141 26.96 13.94 -3.11
N LYS A 142 27.82 14.22 -4.08
CA LYS A 142 27.43 14.80 -5.38
C LYS A 142 26.90 13.72 -6.30
#